data_AF-A0ABC8E197-F1
#
_entry.id   AF-A0ABC8E197-F1
#
_cell.length_a   1.000
_cell.length_b   1.000
_cell.length_c   1.000
_cell.angle_alpha   90.00
_cell.angle_beta   90.00
_cell.angle_gamma   90.00
#
_symmetry.space_group_name_H-M   'P 1'
#
loop_
_entity.id
_entity.type
_entity.pdbx_description
1 polymer ?
#
loop_
_entity_poly.entity_id
_entity_poly.type
_entity_poly.pdbx_seq_one_letter_code
_entity_poly.pdbx_strand_id
1 'polypeptide(L)'
;MSSSFQNEVPKARVNLKLDLHTGSGQKKVELPLKLLVAGDFSNGQEERPLSERVKTDINKNNFNDVLADISPSVRLNVENTLAGARAFRRSAEV
;
A
#
# COMPACT_ATOMS: atom_id res chain seq x y z
N MET A 1 17.33 5.16 -23.55
CA MET A 1 16.47 4.90 -24.72
C MET A 1 16.22 3.40 -24.79
N SER A 2 15.13 2.90 -24.20
CA SER A 2 14.82 1.47 -24.22
C SER A 2 14.27 1.09 -25.59
N SER A 3 15.01 0.30 -26.35
CA SER A 3 14.52 -0.36 -27.55
C SER A 3 13.44 -1.37 -27.15
N SER A 4 12.17 -0.95 -27.22
CA SER A 4 11.03 -1.85 -27.05
C SER A 4 11.03 -2.92 -28.15
N PHE A 5 10.67 -4.15 -27.80
CA PHE A 5 10.58 -5.32 -28.68
C PHE A 5 9.67 -5.11 -29.92
N GLN A 6 8.91 -4.01 -29.96
CA GLN A 6 8.08 -3.61 -31.10
C GLN A 6 8.84 -3.24 -32.39
N ASN A 7 10.18 -3.13 -32.36
CA ASN A 7 10.99 -2.71 -33.50
C ASN A 7 11.53 -3.86 -34.37
N GLU A 8 11.26 -5.11 -34.03
CA GLU A 8 11.67 -6.26 -34.86
C GLU A 8 10.71 -6.43 -36.04
N VAL A 9 11.13 -5.95 -37.22
CA VAL A 9 10.34 -6.05 -38.45
C VAL A 9 10.76 -7.30 -39.25
N PRO A 10 9.88 -8.29 -39.46
CA PRO A 10 10.20 -9.48 -40.23
C PRO A 10 10.49 -9.18 -41.71
N LYS A 11 11.11 -10.15 -42.39
CA LYS A 11 11.44 -10.02 -43.82
C LYS A 11 10.15 -10.05 -44.66
N ALA A 12 9.81 -8.94 -45.31
CA ALA A 12 8.66 -8.83 -46.21
C ALA A 12 9.02 -8.03 -47.48
N ARG A 13 8.19 -8.15 -48.53
CA ARG A 13 8.38 -7.42 -49.80
C ARG A 13 8.14 -5.92 -49.68
N VAL A 14 7.28 -5.51 -48.75
CA VAL A 14 7.06 -4.12 -48.33
C VAL A 14 6.83 -4.15 -46.82
N ASN A 15 7.51 -3.27 -46.08
CA ASN A 15 7.33 -3.08 -44.65
C ASN A 15 6.96 -1.61 -44.38
N LEU A 16 5.81 -1.38 -43.76
CA LEU A 16 5.36 -0.05 -43.36
C LEU A 16 5.61 0.11 -41.85
N LYS A 17 6.42 1.10 -41.47
CA LYS A 17 6.70 1.43 -40.06
C LYS A 17 6.23 2.85 -39.78
N LEU A 18 5.49 3.02 -38.69
CA LEU A 18 5.12 4.34 -38.17
C LEU A 18 6.15 4.73 -37.09
N ASP A 19 7.13 5.56 -37.45
CA ASP A 19 8.05 6.16 -36.49
C ASP A 19 7.53 7.54 -36.06
N LEU A 20 7.00 7.61 -34.84
CA LEU A 20 6.52 8.85 -34.22
C LEU A 20 7.71 9.77 -33.91
N HIS A 21 7.93 10.79 -34.76
CA HIS A 21 8.89 11.85 -34.51
C HIS A 21 8.24 12.95 -33.66
N THR A 22 8.45 12.93 -32.34
CA THR A 22 8.00 14.01 -31.43
C THR A 22 8.89 15.26 -31.44
N GLY A 23 9.75 15.43 -32.46
CA GLY A 23 10.68 16.55 -32.57
C GLY A 23 11.55 16.73 -31.31
N SER A 24 11.77 17.98 -30.90
CA SER A 24 12.43 18.37 -29.64
C SER A 24 11.46 18.51 -28.46
N GLY A 25 10.22 18.03 -28.60
CA GLY A 25 9.20 18.12 -27.56
C GLY A 25 9.57 17.25 -26.36
N GLN A 26 9.83 17.88 -25.22
CA GLN A 26 10.06 17.13 -23.98
C GLN A 26 8.74 16.51 -23.49
N LYS A 27 8.74 15.20 -23.28
CA LYS A 27 7.62 14.51 -22.64
C LYS A 27 7.49 15.00 -21.21
N LYS A 28 6.44 15.77 -20.92
CA LYS A 28 6.09 16.15 -19.55
C LYS A 28 5.60 14.90 -18.82
N VAL A 29 6.32 14.49 -17.79
CA VAL A 29 5.90 13.41 -16.89
C VAL A 29 5.32 14.06 -15.65
N GLU A 30 4.09 13.71 -15.30
CA GLU A 30 3.45 14.20 -14.09
C GLU A 30 3.83 13.34 -12.90
N LEU A 31 4.14 13.99 -11.77
CA LEU A 31 4.41 13.31 -10.53
C LEU A 31 3.10 12.99 -9.82
N PRO A 32 2.88 11.74 -9.38
CA PRO A 32 1.69 11.39 -8.63
C PRO A 32 1.74 12.02 -7.23
N LEU A 33 0.60 12.51 -6.75
CA LEU A 33 0.45 12.91 -5.35
C LEU A 33 0.45 11.66 -4.47
N LYS A 34 1.51 11.47 -3.68
CA LYS A 34 1.62 10.40 -2.68
C LYS A 34 1.58 10.99 -1.28
N LEU A 35 0.62 10.54 -0.48
CA LEU A 35 0.45 10.97 0.90
C LEU A 35 1.06 9.94 1.84
N LEU A 36 1.74 10.42 2.89
CA LEU A 36 2.23 9.59 3.99
C LEU A 36 1.35 9.84 5.21
N VAL A 37 0.70 8.78 5.70
CA VAL A 37 -0.04 8.81 6.96
C VAL A 37 0.81 8.16 8.03
N ALA A 38 1.09 8.89 9.11
CA ALA A 38 1.88 8.41 10.23
C ALA A 38 1.00 8.34 11.49
N GLY A 39 1.06 7.21 12.19
CA GLY A 39 0.30 6.94 13.40
C GLY A 39 0.72 5.62 14.01
N ASP A 40 0.24 5.35 15.22
CA ASP A 40 0.37 4.02 15.82
C ASP A 40 -0.78 3.14 15.35
N PHE A 41 -0.45 2.20 14.47
CA PHE A 41 -1.39 1.20 13.94
C PHE A 41 -1.23 -0.18 14.60
N SER A 42 -0.29 -0.30 15.53
CA SER A 42 0.09 -1.58 16.17
C SER A 42 -0.32 -1.67 17.63
N ASN A 43 -0.89 -0.61 18.21
CA ASN A 43 -1.14 -0.50 19.66
C ASN A 43 0.15 -0.71 20.48
N GLY A 44 1.20 0.02 20.10
CA GLY A 44 2.50 -0.03 20.76
C GLY A 44 3.33 -1.29 20.55
N GLN A 45 2.92 -2.23 19.69
CA GLN A 45 3.66 -3.48 19.43
C GLN A 45 4.91 -3.27 18.53
N GLU A 46 4.98 -2.17 17.79
CA GLU A 46 6.14 -1.87 16.93
C GLU A 46 7.31 -1.27 17.73
N GLU A 47 8.27 -2.12 18.09
CA GLU A 47 9.46 -1.74 18.87
C GLU A 47 10.64 -1.28 18.02
N ARG A 48 10.64 -1.51 16.68
CA ARG A 48 11.78 -1.14 15.85
C ARG A 48 11.99 0.37 15.82
N PRO A 49 13.25 0.84 15.74
CA PRO A 49 13.54 2.25 15.59
C PRO A 49 12.95 2.78 14.28
N LEU A 50 12.57 4.06 14.25
CA LEU A 50 11.89 4.68 13.11
C LEU A 50 12.65 4.51 11.77
N SER A 51 13.98 4.50 11.82
CA SER A 51 14.85 4.31 10.65
C SER A 51 14.72 2.93 9.99
N GLU A 52 14.31 1.92 10.73
CA GLU A 52 14.15 0.54 10.25
C GLU A 52 12.70 0.22 9.84
N ARG A 53 11.75 1.14 10.10
CA ARG A 53 10.34 0.95 9.76
C ARG A 53 10.13 1.14 8.26
N VAL A 54 9.41 0.21 7.66
CA VAL A 54 9.09 0.22 6.22
C VAL A 54 7.75 0.93 6.01
N LYS A 55 7.65 1.71 4.93
CA LYS A 55 6.39 2.31 4.50
C LYS A 55 5.59 1.28 3.71
N THR A 56 4.35 1.02 4.13
CA THR A 56 3.44 0.11 3.43
C THR A 56 2.51 0.90 2.52
N ASP A 57 2.40 0.49 1.26
CA ASP A 57 1.44 1.06 0.31
C ASP A 57 0.04 0.52 0.56
N ILE A 58 -0.96 1.40 0.63
CA ILE A 58 -2.35 1.05 0.89
C ILE A 58 -3.23 1.63 -0.22
N ASN A 59 -4.07 0.77 -0.80
CA ASN A 59 -5.07 1.10 -1.78
C ASN A 59 -6.35 0.27 -1.56
N LYS A 60 -7.36 0.48 -2.41
CA LYS A 60 -8.69 -0.15 -2.25
C LYS A 60 -8.66 -1.68 -2.36
N ASN A 61 -7.62 -2.24 -2.96
CA ASN A 61 -7.57 -3.66 -3.30
C ASN A 61 -6.72 -4.47 -2.30
N ASN A 62 -5.86 -3.82 -1.49
CA ASN A 62 -4.96 -4.50 -0.55
C ASN A 62 -5.17 -4.13 0.92
N PHE A 63 -6.20 -3.31 1.23
CA PHE A 63 -6.42 -2.82 2.59
C PHE A 63 -6.55 -3.95 3.62
N ASN A 64 -7.33 -4.99 3.31
CA ASN A 64 -7.56 -6.11 4.22
C ASN A 64 -6.30 -6.94 4.44
N ASP A 65 -5.50 -7.14 3.39
CA ASP A 65 -4.25 -7.91 3.47
C ASP A 65 -3.23 -7.18 4.36
N VAL A 66 -3.08 -5.86 4.16
CA VAL A 66 -2.21 -5.03 4.99
C VAL A 66 -2.66 -5.03 6.46
N LEU A 67 -3.96 -4.97 6.71
CA LEU A 67 -4.49 -5.04 8.07
C LEU A 67 -4.21 -6.41 8.73
N ALA A 68 -4.35 -7.49 7.97
CA ALA A 68 -4.03 -8.83 8.44
C ALA A 68 -2.53 -9.00 8.74
N ASP A 69 -1.64 -8.47 7.89
CA ASP A 69 -0.20 -8.51 8.11
C ASP A 69 0.23 -7.73 9.37
N ILE A 70 -0.40 -6.59 9.65
CA ILE A 70 -0.13 -5.80 10.87
C ILE A 70 -0.63 -6.54 12.11
N SER A 71 -1.75 -7.30 11.99
CA SER A 71 -2.35 -8.07 13.09
C SER A 71 -2.44 -7.28 14.42
N PRO A 72 -3.07 -6.09 14.42
CA PRO A 72 -3.17 -5.29 15.65
C PRO A 72 -4.00 -6.05 16.69
N SER A 73 -3.50 -6.09 17.93
CA SER A 73 -4.20 -6.75 19.04
C SER A 73 -4.50 -5.76 20.16
N VAL A 74 -5.68 -5.93 20.76
CA VAL A 74 -6.17 -5.03 21.80
C VAL A 74 -6.74 -5.84 22.96
N ARG A 75 -6.16 -5.65 24.15
CA ARG A 75 -6.66 -6.23 25.41
C ARG A 75 -7.18 -5.13 26.32
N LEU A 76 -8.50 -5.11 26.54
CA LEU A 76 -9.17 -4.08 27.32
C LEU A 76 -9.92 -4.69 28.49
N ASN A 77 -9.93 -3.99 29.62
CA ASN A 77 -10.81 -4.33 30.74
C ASN A 77 -12.07 -3.48 30.64
N VAL A 78 -13.16 -4.11 30.24
CA VAL A 78 -14.46 -3.44 30.02
C VAL A 78 -15.43 -3.75 31.17
N GLU A 79 -16.45 -2.91 31.31
CA GLU A 79 -17.55 -3.15 32.24
C GLU A 79 -18.34 -4.40 31.82
N ASN A 80 -18.64 -5.27 32.78
CA ASN A 80 -19.45 -6.45 32.55
C ASN A 80 -20.95 -6.11 32.66
N THR A 81 -21.62 -6.04 31.53
CA THR A 81 -23.07 -5.80 31.43
C THR A 81 -23.90 -7.09 31.34
N LEU A 82 -23.26 -8.27 31.35
CA LEU A 82 -23.93 -9.57 31.21
C LEU A 82 -24.38 -10.16 32.55
N ALA A 83 -23.71 -9.81 33.65
CA ALA A 83 -24.08 -10.23 34.99
C ALA A 83 -24.91 -9.13 35.64
N GLY A 84 -26.22 -9.35 35.80
CA GLY A 84 -27.09 -8.44 36.53
C GLY A 84 -26.53 -8.13 37.92
N ALA A 85 -26.21 -6.86 38.15
CA ALA A 85 -25.84 -6.27 39.44
C ALA A 85 -24.63 -6.89 40.18
N ARG A 86 -23.44 -6.87 39.57
CA ARG A 86 -22.19 -6.61 40.31
C ARG A 86 -21.08 -6.18 39.33
N ALA A 87 -20.55 -4.98 39.52
CA ALA A 87 -19.52 -4.37 38.67
C ALA A 87 -18.18 -5.13 38.80
N PHE A 88 -18.05 -6.25 38.10
CA PHE A 88 -16.80 -6.96 37.90
C PHE A 88 -16.28 -6.62 36.50
N ARG A 89 -15.05 -6.12 36.36
CA ARG A 89 -14.46 -5.86 35.03
C ARG A 89 -14.09 -7.18 34.36
N ARG A 90 -14.34 -7.30 33.06
CA ARG A 90 -13.96 -8.48 32.26
C ARG A 90 -12.91 -8.07 31.22
N SER A 91 -11.93 -8.95 30.99
CA SER A 91 -10.99 -8.80 29.89
C SER A 91 -11.65 -9.15 28.57
N ALA A 92 -11.58 -8.23 27.61
CA ALA A 92 -11.96 -8.39 26.22
C ALA A 92 -10.69 -8.37 25.37
N GLU A 93 -10.59 -9.29 24.42
CA GLU A 93 -9.51 -9.39 23.45
C GLU A 93 -10.12 -9.28 22.05
N VAL A 94 -9.56 -8.37 21.24
CA VAL A 94 -9.90 -8.15 19.83
C VAL A 94 -8.62 -8.29 19.02
#